data_AF-A0A7U8GRY8-F1
#
_entry.id   AF-A0A7U8GRY8-F1
#
_cell.length_a   1.000
_cell.length_b   1.000
_cell.length_c   1.000
_cell.angle_alpha   90.00
_cell.angle_beta   90.00
_cell.angle_gamma   90.00
#
_symmetry.space_group_name_H-M   'P 1'
#
loop_
_entity.id
_entity.type
_entity.pdbx_description
1 polymer ?
#
loop_
_entity_poly.entity_id
_entity_poly.type
_entity_poly.pdbx_seq_one_letter_code
_entity_poly.pdbx_strand_id
1 'polypeptide(L)'
;MFRSFILLVIAAIGSPVYAQVNEADLAKCRTYSNAAVRSQCVQMYKRTNTRVKLTRCKKSLECWSKQYRDQAEAYCGRAFSMRAAHSALWNRHWSNQDFDQVKWHNEGHGTLLYYEVEAGAVLRCIFNPKVPSKVRVSIGAR
;
A
#
# COMPACT_ATOMS: atom_id res chain seq x y z
N MET A 1 -44.50 35.26 28.42
CA MET A 1 -43.39 35.09 29.37
C MET A 1 -43.21 33.60 29.65
N PHE A 2 -42.23 32.94 29.03
CA PHE A 2 -41.67 31.65 29.49
C PHE A 2 -40.30 31.43 28.82
N ARG A 3 -39.26 31.46 29.66
CA ARG A 3 -38.04 30.61 29.73
C ARG A 3 -37.29 30.32 28.42
N SER A 4 -36.10 30.89 28.24
CA SER A 4 -34.80 30.40 28.73
C SER A 4 -34.05 29.58 27.68
N PHE A 5 -32.86 30.08 27.33
CA PHE A 5 -31.61 29.36 27.03
C PHE A 5 -31.71 27.97 26.38
N ILE A 6 -31.08 27.82 25.21
CA ILE A 6 -29.78 27.14 25.09
C ILE A 6 -29.24 27.39 23.68
N LEU A 7 -28.13 28.12 23.64
CA LEU A 7 -27.17 28.13 22.55
C LEU A 7 -26.64 26.71 22.32
N LEU A 8 -26.68 26.21 21.10
CA LEU A 8 -25.65 25.25 20.68
C LEU A 8 -25.24 25.52 19.23
N VAL A 9 -24.34 26.48 19.10
CA VAL A 9 -23.46 26.65 17.94
C VAL A 9 -22.57 25.40 17.89
N ILE A 10 -22.92 24.43 17.03
CA ILE A 10 -21.97 23.37 16.66
C ILE A 10 -21.07 23.95 15.59
N ALA A 11 -20.07 24.71 16.04
CA ALA A 11 -18.88 24.95 15.25
C ALA A 11 -18.21 23.59 15.06
N ALA A 12 -18.45 22.95 13.92
CA ALA A 12 -17.67 21.82 13.45
C ALA A 12 -16.26 22.32 13.14
N ILE A 13 -15.45 22.42 14.20
CA ILE A 13 -14.01 22.60 14.10
C ILE A 13 -13.49 21.32 13.45
N GLY A 14 -13.36 21.37 12.12
CA GLY A 14 -12.59 20.41 11.35
C GLY A 14 -11.18 20.41 11.92
N SER A 15 -10.92 19.50 12.84
CA SER A 15 -9.59 19.30 13.39
C SER A 15 -8.76 18.72 12.24
N PRO A 16 -7.70 19.40 11.78
CA PRO A 16 -6.77 18.78 10.85
C PRO A 16 -6.22 17.55 11.56
N VAL A 17 -6.45 16.38 10.98
CA VAL A 17 -5.87 15.11 11.43
C VAL A 17 -4.37 15.20 11.20
N TYR A 18 -3.67 15.89 12.11
CA TYR A 18 -2.24 15.76 12.25
C TYR A 18 -2.00 14.30 12.61
N ALA A 19 -1.48 13.53 11.66
CA ALA A 19 -1.04 12.17 11.85
C ALA A 19 -0.08 12.15 13.04
N GLN A 20 -0.60 11.81 14.23
CA GLN A 20 0.16 11.82 15.46
C GLN A 20 1.30 10.82 15.29
N VAL A 21 2.50 11.33 15.50
CA VAL A 21 3.69 10.50 15.53
C VAL A 21 3.54 9.56 16.71
N ASN A 22 3.58 8.24 16.47
CA ASN A 22 3.57 7.26 17.53
C ASN A 22 4.75 7.52 18.48
N GLU A 23 4.45 7.92 19.72
CA GLU A 23 5.47 8.25 20.72
C GLU A 23 6.39 7.06 21.02
N ALA A 24 5.91 5.83 20.86
CA ALA A 24 6.71 4.62 21.02
C ALA A 24 7.84 4.52 19.98
N ASP A 25 7.63 5.02 18.76
CA ASP A 25 8.67 5.00 17.72
C ASP A 25 9.67 6.14 17.91
N LEU A 26 9.23 7.28 18.47
CA LEU A 26 10.13 8.35 18.90
C LEU A 26 10.96 7.97 20.14
N ALA A 27 10.41 7.14 21.03
CA ALA A 27 11.13 6.65 22.20
C ALA A 27 12.38 5.84 21.81
N LYS A 28 12.33 5.07 20.71
CA LYS A 28 13.49 4.37 20.15
C LYS A 28 14.57 5.31 19.62
N CYS A 29 14.21 6.51 19.14
CA CYS A 29 15.23 7.49 18.74
C CYS A 29 15.97 8.11 19.94
N ARG A 30 15.39 8.05 21.15
CA ARG A 30 16.00 8.58 22.37
C ARG A 30 17.13 7.68 22.90
N THR A 31 17.22 6.43 22.45
CA THR A 31 18.28 5.50 22.87
C THR A 31 19.63 5.77 22.18
N TYR A 32 19.65 6.58 21.12
CA TYR A 32 20.90 6.99 20.47
C TYR A 32 21.58 8.11 21.27
N SER A 33 22.81 7.86 21.70
CA SER A 33 23.66 8.84 22.41
C SER A 33 24.10 9.99 21.50
N ASN A 34 24.36 9.71 20.22
CA ASN A 34 24.78 10.71 19.24
C ASN A 34 23.60 11.62 18.82
N ALA A 35 23.77 12.93 18.94
CA ALA A 35 22.75 13.94 18.63
C ALA A 35 22.38 13.99 17.13
N ALA A 36 23.35 13.84 16.23
CA ALA A 36 23.11 13.83 14.79
C ALA A 36 22.31 12.59 14.37
N VAL A 37 22.65 11.41 14.90
CA VAL A 37 21.94 10.15 14.63
C VAL A 37 20.51 10.19 15.16
N ARG A 38 20.32 10.72 16.38
CA ARG A 38 18.99 10.94 16.96
C ARG A 38 18.14 11.91 16.13
N SER A 39 18.73 13.01 15.66
CA SER A 39 18.05 13.97 14.77
C SER A 39 17.66 13.33 13.44
N GLN A 40 18.55 12.55 12.82
CA GLN A 40 18.26 11.80 11.59
C GLN A 40 17.15 10.75 11.80
N CYS A 41 17.16 10.02 12.93
CA CYS A 41 16.11 9.09 13.30
C CYS A 41 14.75 9.80 13.42
N VAL A 42 14.69 10.92 14.15
CA VAL A 42 13.47 11.72 14.28
C VAL A 42 13.00 12.26 12.92
N GLN A 43 13.92 12.72 12.07
CA GLN A 43 13.63 13.22 10.73
C GLN A 43 13.14 12.13 9.77
N MET A 44 13.74 10.93 9.83
CA MET A 44 13.31 9.75 9.07
C MET A 44 11.85 9.46 9.33
N TYR A 45 11.46 9.45 10.59
CA TYR A 45 10.07 9.29 10.92
C TYR A 45 9.31 10.57 10.47
N LYS A 46 9.75 11.81 10.76
CA LYS A 46 9.03 13.06 10.37
C LYS A 46 8.74 13.23 8.88
N ARG A 47 9.42 12.51 7.97
CA ARG A 47 9.14 12.51 6.53
C ARG A 47 7.81 11.79 6.19
N THR A 48 6.82 12.59 5.80
CA THR A 48 5.40 12.23 5.60
C THR A 48 5.12 11.20 4.50
N ASN A 49 5.92 11.14 3.43
CA ASN A 49 5.67 10.22 2.30
C ASN A 49 5.82 8.74 2.64
N THR A 50 6.51 8.40 3.73
CA THR A 50 6.75 7.01 4.16
C THR A 50 5.90 6.62 5.39
N ARG A 51 5.37 7.59 6.14
CA ARG A 51 4.72 7.37 7.45
C ARG A 51 3.22 7.11 7.39
N VAL A 52 2.47 7.68 6.44
CA VAL A 52 1.00 7.60 6.43
C VAL A 52 0.46 6.31 5.78
N LYS A 53 1.25 5.68 4.90
CA LYS A 53 0.84 4.43 4.23
C LYS A 53 1.27 3.13 4.94
N LEU A 54 2.17 3.19 5.93
CA LEU A 54 2.75 1.98 6.54
C LEU A 54 2.07 1.51 7.85
N THR A 55 1.19 2.32 8.46
CA THR A 55 0.73 2.08 9.85
C THR A 55 -0.75 1.71 10.01
N ARG A 56 -1.61 1.82 8.98
CA ARG A 56 -3.04 1.43 9.12
C ARG A 56 -3.27 -0.07 8.92
N CYS A 57 -2.57 -0.68 7.99
CA CYS A 57 -2.68 -2.10 7.71
C CYS A 57 -1.56 -2.85 8.46
N LYS A 58 -1.74 -3.14 9.75
CA LYS A 58 -0.82 -3.99 10.55
C LYS A 58 -0.79 -5.42 9.98
N LYS A 59 -0.03 -5.66 8.91
CA LYS A 59 0.22 -6.99 8.31
C LYS A 59 -1.02 -7.76 7.80
N SER A 60 -2.22 -7.16 7.84
CA SER A 60 -3.40 -7.72 7.21
C SER A 60 -3.26 -7.66 5.69
N LEU A 61 -3.27 -8.83 5.06
CA LEU A 61 -3.23 -8.96 3.60
C LEU A 61 -4.40 -8.23 2.95
N GLU A 62 -5.60 -8.37 3.49
CA GLU A 62 -6.83 -7.76 2.98
C GLU A 62 -6.76 -6.23 3.00
N CYS A 63 -6.32 -5.65 4.12
CA CYS A 63 -6.16 -4.21 4.22
C CYS A 63 -5.07 -3.71 3.25
N TRP A 64 -3.94 -4.42 3.17
CA TRP A 64 -2.81 -4.03 2.33
C TRP A 64 -3.14 -4.16 0.84
N SER A 65 -3.81 -5.23 0.42
CA SER A 65 -4.27 -5.40 -0.95
C SER A 65 -5.25 -4.31 -1.33
N LYS A 66 -6.25 -4.03 -0.48
CA LYS A 66 -7.22 -2.95 -0.72
C LYS A 66 -6.55 -1.58 -0.84
N GLN A 67 -5.59 -1.27 0.04
CA GLN A 67 -4.88 0.01 0.04
C GLN A 67 -4.08 0.25 -1.25
N TYR A 68 -3.57 -0.81 -1.87
CA TYR A 68 -2.67 -0.72 -3.01
C TYR A 68 -3.22 -1.33 -4.29
N ARG A 69 -4.52 -1.67 -4.32
CA ARG A 69 -5.19 -2.33 -5.44
C ARG A 69 -5.03 -1.52 -6.72
N ASP A 70 -5.51 -0.29 -6.75
CA ASP A 70 -5.48 0.56 -7.94
C ASP A 70 -4.05 0.75 -8.51
N GLN A 71 -3.05 0.83 -7.62
CA GLN A 71 -1.65 0.91 -8.06
C GLN A 71 -1.18 -0.40 -8.66
N ALA A 72 -1.48 -1.53 -8.03
CA ALA A 72 -1.15 -2.83 -8.56
C ALA A 72 -1.84 -3.07 -9.91
N GLU A 73 -3.13 -2.76 -10.03
CA GLU A 73 -3.90 -2.88 -11.29
C GLU A 73 -3.23 -2.08 -12.41
N ALA A 74 -2.91 -0.80 -12.16
CA ALA A 74 -2.29 0.05 -13.17
C ALA A 74 -0.91 -0.46 -13.63
N TYR A 75 -0.04 -0.86 -12.70
CA TYR A 75 1.34 -1.24 -13.03
C TYR A 75 1.45 -2.68 -13.52
N CYS A 76 0.78 -3.63 -12.86
CA CYS A 76 0.74 -5.01 -13.32
C CYS A 76 -0.02 -5.13 -14.64
N GLY A 77 -1.18 -4.47 -14.78
CA GLY A 77 -1.95 -4.46 -16.02
C GLY A 77 -1.15 -3.93 -17.19
N ARG A 78 -0.44 -2.81 -17.01
CA ARG A 78 0.51 -2.31 -18.03
C ARG A 78 1.58 -3.35 -18.38
N ALA A 79 2.19 -4.00 -17.40
CA ALA A 79 3.23 -4.99 -17.65
C ALA A 79 2.69 -6.22 -18.40
N PHE A 80 1.49 -6.68 -18.08
CA PHE A 80 0.83 -7.76 -18.80
C PHE A 80 0.47 -7.34 -20.23
N SER A 81 -0.15 -6.18 -20.44
CA SER A 81 -0.48 -5.67 -21.77
C SER A 81 0.75 -5.54 -22.66
N MET A 82 1.88 -5.07 -22.11
CA MET A 82 3.15 -5.02 -22.84
C MET A 82 3.65 -6.43 -23.21
N ARG A 83 3.52 -7.43 -22.33
CA ARG A 83 3.88 -8.81 -22.67
C ARG A 83 2.96 -9.40 -23.74
N ALA A 84 1.65 -9.16 -23.63
CA ALA A 84 0.65 -9.62 -24.58
C ALA A 84 0.88 -9.04 -25.99
N ALA A 85 1.22 -7.75 -26.08
CA ALA A 85 1.53 -7.08 -27.35
C ALA A 85 2.72 -7.71 -28.10
N HIS A 86 3.61 -8.42 -27.40
CA HIS A 86 4.83 -9.01 -27.97
C HIS A 86 4.88 -10.54 -27.89
N SER A 87 3.81 -11.21 -27.45
CA SER A 87 3.80 -12.66 -27.33
C SER A 87 2.41 -13.25 -27.46
N ALA A 88 2.24 -14.14 -28.44
CA ALA A 88 0.99 -14.87 -28.66
C ALA A 88 0.57 -15.72 -27.45
N LEU A 89 1.53 -16.27 -26.70
CA LEU A 89 1.25 -16.99 -25.45
C LEU A 89 0.60 -16.06 -24.44
N TRP A 90 1.19 -14.89 -24.19
CA TRP A 90 0.64 -13.93 -23.25
C TRP A 90 -0.69 -13.36 -23.73
N ASN A 91 -0.82 -13.07 -25.02
CA ASN A 91 -2.06 -12.57 -25.60
C ASN A 91 -3.23 -13.56 -25.48
N ARG A 92 -2.95 -14.88 -25.49
CA ARG A 92 -3.97 -15.91 -25.26
C ARG A 92 -4.51 -15.90 -23.85
N HIS A 93 -3.69 -15.52 -22.87
CA HIS A 93 -4.02 -15.63 -21.46
C HIS A 93 -4.35 -14.29 -20.80
N TRP A 94 -3.95 -13.14 -21.34
CA TRP A 94 -4.22 -11.83 -20.75
C TRP A 94 -5.50 -11.21 -21.32
N SER A 95 -6.51 -11.06 -20.47
CA SER A 95 -7.86 -10.59 -20.83
C SER A 95 -8.34 -9.40 -20.00
N ASN A 96 -7.42 -8.54 -19.53
CA ASN A 96 -7.68 -7.45 -18.57
C ASN A 96 -8.30 -7.95 -17.25
N GLN A 97 -7.78 -9.07 -16.79
CA GLN A 97 -8.15 -9.77 -15.57
C GLN A 97 -8.18 -8.91 -14.31
N ASP A 98 -9.02 -9.35 -13.38
CA ASP A 98 -9.27 -8.68 -12.11
C ASP A 98 -8.20 -9.04 -11.08
N PHE A 99 -7.71 -8.04 -10.34
CA PHE A 99 -6.64 -8.22 -9.35
C PHE A 99 -7.19 -8.69 -7.98
N ASP A 100 -8.15 -9.62 -8.00
CA ASP A 100 -8.87 -10.09 -6.80
C ASP A 100 -8.08 -11.13 -6.00
N GLN A 101 -7.30 -11.95 -6.70
CA GLN A 101 -6.52 -13.03 -6.11
C GLN A 101 -5.14 -12.51 -5.73
N VAL A 102 -4.93 -12.38 -4.42
CA VAL A 102 -3.73 -11.75 -3.85
C VAL A 102 -3.20 -12.54 -2.67
N LYS A 103 -1.88 -12.62 -2.54
CA LYS A 103 -1.20 -13.15 -1.35
C LYS A 103 0.07 -12.38 -1.05
N TRP A 104 0.62 -12.59 0.13
CA TRP A 104 1.96 -12.10 0.44
C TRP A 104 2.99 -12.80 -0.44
N HIS A 105 3.75 -12.02 -1.21
CA HIS A 105 5.02 -12.49 -1.74
C HIS A 105 6.10 -12.44 -0.66
N ASN A 106 6.10 -11.33 0.10
CA ASN A 106 6.92 -11.14 1.29
C ASN A 106 6.25 -10.15 2.23
N GLU A 107 5.68 -10.65 3.32
CA GLU A 107 4.97 -9.85 4.33
C GLU A 107 5.90 -8.82 5.00
N GLY A 108 7.12 -9.22 5.39
CA GLY A 108 8.07 -8.33 6.06
C GLY A 108 8.49 -7.13 5.20
N HIS A 109 8.47 -7.29 3.88
CA HIS A 109 8.77 -6.23 2.93
C HIS A 109 7.53 -5.52 2.37
N GLY A 110 6.31 -6.01 2.67
CA GLY A 110 5.05 -5.47 2.17
C GLY A 110 4.81 -5.75 0.69
N THR A 111 5.42 -6.80 0.14
CA THR A 111 5.33 -7.16 -1.28
C THR A 111 4.17 -8.13 -1.52
N LEU A 112 3.32 -7.80 -2.49
CA LEU A 112 2.16 -8.59 -2.87
C LEU A 112 2.45 -9.44 -4.11
N LEU A 113 1.81 -10.60 -4.18
CA LEU A 113 1.72 -11.43 -5.38
C LEU A 113 0.24 -11.47 -5.77
N TYR A 114 -0.09 -10.82 -6.89
CA TYR A 114 -1.36 -10.97 -7.56
C TYR A 114 -1.26 -12.14 -8.53
N TYR A 115 -2.27 -13.00 -8.60
CA TYR A 115 -2.22 -14.18 -9.46
C TYR A 115 -3.59 -14.60 -9.95
N GLU A 116 -3.72 -15.00 -11.20
CA GLU A 116 -4.99 -15.49 -11.74
C GLU A 116 -4.80 -16.81 -12.47
N VAL A 117 -5.80 -17.67 -12.37
CA VAL A 117 -5.79 -19.00 -12.99
C VAL A 117 -6.79 -19.01 -14.14
N GLU A 118 -6.29 -19.05 -15.37
CA GLU A 118 -7.13 -19.07 -16.57
C GLU A 118 -6.64 -20.15 -17.53
N ALA A 119 -7.56 -21.01 -17.99
CA ALA A 119 -7.30 -22.03 -19.00
C ALA A 119 -6.02 -22.87 -18.78
N GLY A 120 -5.75 -23.28 -17.53
CA GLY A 120 -4.59 -24.10 -17.16
C GLY A 120 -3.26 -23.34 -16.99
N ALA A 121 -3.27 -22.02 -17.19
CA ALA A 121 -2.14 -21.15 -16.91
C ALA A 121 -2.38 -20.34 -15.62
N VAL A 122 -1.29 -19.94 -14.97
CA VAL A 122 -1.30 -19.03 -13.83
C VAL A 122 -0.51 -17.78 -14.19
N LEU A 123 -1.22 -16.67 -14.35
CA LEU A 123 -0.62 -15.35 -14.46
C LEU A 123 -0.23 -14.86 -13.08
N ARG A 124 0.94 -14.24 -12.96
CA ARG A 124 1.48 -13.79 -11.67
C ARG A 124 2.12 -12.43 -11.83
N CYS A 125 1.83 -11.51 -10.92
CA CYS A 125 2.50 -10.22 -10.79
C CYS A 125 3.03 -10.03 -9.36
N ILE A 126 4.35 -9.86 -9.22
CA ILE A 126 4.98 -9.43 -7.98
C ILE A 126 4.99 -7.90 -7.95
N PHE A 127 4.29 -7.33 -6.96
CA PHE A 127 4.10 -5.90 -6.78
C PHE A 127 4.68 -5.42 -5.44
N ASN A 128 5.58 -4.44 -5.50
CA ASN A 128 6.14 -3.78 -4.32
C ASN A 128 5.66 -2.32 -4.27
N PRO A 129 4.80 -1.94 -3.29
CA PRO A 129 4.29 -0.58 -3.20
C PRO A 129 5.35 0.51 -3.02
N LYS A 130 6.56 0.16 -2.54
CA LYS A 130 7.67 1.12 -2.38
C LYS A 130 8.33 1.47 -3.72
N VAL A 131 8.20 0.59 -4.72
CA VAL A 131 8.77 0.75 -6.06
C VAL A 131 7.77 0.24 -7.11
N PRO A 132 6.59 0.86 -7.23
CA PRO A 132 5.43 0.28 -7.92
C PRO A 132 5.65 0.10 -9.43
N SER A 133 6.57 0.84 -10.05
CA SER A 133 6.94 0.68 -11.46
C SER A 133 7.82 -0.55 -11.75
N LYS A 134 8.42 -1.19 -10.74
CA LYS A 134 9.32 -2.33 -10.88
C LYS A 134 8.60 -3.67 -10.64
N VAL A 135 7.46 -3.86 -11.30
CA VAL A 135 6.72 -5.12 -11.24
C VAL A 135 7.43 -6.23 -12.00
N ARG A 136 7.22 -7.48 -11.57
CA ARG A 136 7.66 -8.68 -12.29
C ARG A 136 6.46 -9.54 -12.62
N VAL A 137 6.22 -9.76 -13.91
CA VAL A 137 5.14 -10.63 -14.39
C VAL A 137 5.68 -11.96 -14.89
N SER A 138 4.93 -13.04 -14.67
CA SER A 138 5.25 -14.39 -15.18
C SER A 138 3.98 -15.18 -15.51
N ILE A 139 4.10 -16.15 -16.43
CA ILE A 139 3.12 -17.21 -16.68
C ILE A 139 3.73 -18.52 -16.19
N GLY A 140 2.95 -19.34 -15.49
CA GLY A 140 3.30 -20.72 -15.16
C GLY A 140 2.15 -21.67 -15.49
N ALA A 141 2.43 -22.98 -15.44
CA ALA A 141 1.37 -23.98 -15.39
C ALA A 141 0.68 -23.96 -14.01
N ARG A 142 -0.59 -24.36 -13.99
CA ARG A 142 -1.37 -24.57 -12.75
C ARG A 142 -0.80 -25.73 -11.92
#